data_AF-A0A142BYM6-F1
#
_entry.id   AF-A0A142BYM6-F1
#
_cell.length_a   1.000
_cell.length_b   1.000
_cell.length_c   1.000
_cell.angle_alpha   90.00
_cell.angle_beta   90.00
_cell.angle_gamma   90.00
#
_symmetry.space_group_name_H-M   'P 1'
#
loop_
_entity.id
_entity.type
_entity.pdbx_description
1 polymer ?
#
loop_
_entity_poly.entity_id
_entity_poly.type
_entity_poly.pdbx_seq_one_letter_code
_entity_poly.pdbx_strand_id
1 'polypeptide(L)'
;MIVKSVEDIKGTDAEIITPQWTSRRLLLKKDGMGFSFHETIIQSGAEITMQYLNHLESVLCMEGEGEVGTLADGKVYFIKPGTV
;
A
#
# COMPACT_ATOMS: atom_id res chain seq x y z
N MET A 1 16.18 17.68 1.77
CA MET A 1 15.99 16.70 0.69
C MET A 1 16.16 15.31 1.30
N ILE A 2 15.23 14.39 1.02
CA ILE A 2 15.27 13.00 1.55
C ILE A 2 15.49 12.08 0.35
N VAL A 3 16.48 11.20 0.44
CA VAL A 3 16.74 10.14 -0.55
C VAL A 3 16.80 8.83 0.22
N LYS A 4 15.96 7.87 -0.15
CA LYS A 4 15.87 6.53 0.43
C LYS A 4 15.62 5.53 -0.69
N SER A 5 16.13 4.32 -0.56
CA SER A 5 15.79 3.18 -1.42
C SER A 5 14.91 2.19 -0.67
N VAL A 6 14.23 1.32 -1.42
CA VAL A 6 13.48 0.19 -0.85
C VAL A 6 14.42 -0.78 -0.11
N GLU A 7 15.64 -0.97 -0.61
CA GLU A 7 16.64 -1.84 0.03
C GLU A 7 17.03 -1.34 1.42
N ASP A 8 17.08 -0.02 1.64
CA ASP A 8 17.37 0.56 2.95
C ASP A 8 16.29 0.24 4.01
N ILE A 9 15.08 -0.15 3.57
CA ILE A 9 13.94 -0.42 4.44
C ILE A 9 13.83 -1.91 4.80
N LYS A 10 14.31 -2.80 3.94
CA LYS A 10 14.18 -4.25 4.15
C LYS A 10 14.89 -4.69 5.43
N GLY A 11 14.22 -5.52 6.23
CA GLY A 11 14.71 -6.04 7.51
C GLY A 11 14.72 -5.02 8.66
N THR A 12 14.19 -3.81 8.46
CA THR A 12 14.07 -2.79 9.52
C THR A 12 12.65 -2.75 10.09
N ASP A 13 12.45 -2.02 11.19
CA ASP A 13 11.12 -1.77 11.77
C ASP A 13 10.16 -1.01 10.82
N ALA A 14 10.68 -0.44 9.73
CA ALA A 14 9.89 0.22 8.69
C ALA A 14 9.36 -0.76 7.62
N GLU A 15 9.77 -2.03 7.65
CA GLU A 15 9.19 -3.11 6.86
C GLU A 15 8.18 -3.90 7.71
N ILE A 16 6.89 -3.68 7.46
CA ILE A 16 5.82 -4.38 8.17
C ILE A 16 5.36 -5.56 7.34
N ILE A 17 5.55 -6.77 7.86
CA ILE A 17 5.21 -8.02 7.20
C ILE A 17 4.00 -8.65 7.90
N THR A 18 3.00 -9.02 7.11
CA THR A 18 1.82 -9.80 7.53
C THR A 18 1.64 -10.98 6.57
N PRO A 19 0.78 -11.97 6.89
CA PRO A 19 0.49 -13.06 5.96
C PRO A 19 -0.13 -12.60 4.62
N GLN A 20 -0.83 -11.46 4.62
CA GLN A 20 -1.57 -10.98 3.45
C GLN A 20 -0.80 -9.92 2.64
N TRP A 21 0.11 -9.19 3.28
CA TRP A 21 0.84 -8.10 2.63
C TRP A 21 2.14 -7.75 3.35
N THR A 22 3.06 -7.12 2.62
CA THR A 22 4.27 -6.49 3.15
C THR A 22 4.26 -5.01 2.78
N SER A 23 4.40 -4.10 3.74
CA SER A 23 4.44 -2.65 3.51
C SER A 23 5.78 -2.07 3.97
N ARG A 24 6.52 -1.49 3.02
CA ARG A 24 7.80 -0.82 3.22
C ARG A 24 7.57 0.69 3.28
N ARG A 25 7.82 1.27 4.45
CA ARG A 25 7.45 2.66 4.79
C ARG A 25 8.56 3.64 4.43
N LEU A 26 8.46 4.26 3.25
CA LEU A 26 9.47 5.19 2.71
C LEU A 26 9.40 6.57 3.37
N LEU A 27 8.20 7.12 3.51
CA LEU A 27 7.94 8.39 4.22
C LEU A 27 6.96 8.16 5.37
N LEU A 28 7.32 8.71 6.53
CA LEU A 28 6.55 8.64 7.77
C LEU A 28 6.26 10.04 8.31
N LYS A 29 5.39 10.13 9.32
CA LYS A 29 5.07 11.40 10.00
C LYS A 29 6.32 12.16 10.46
N LYS A 30 7.35 11.45 10.94
CA LYS A 30 8.63 12.04 11.38
C LYS A 30 9.41 12.74 10.26
N ASP A 31 9.16 12.38 9.00
CA ASP A 31 9.79 12.99 7.84
C ASP A 31 9.11 14.33 7.44
N GLY A 32 7.97 14.69 8.05
CA GLY A 32 7.40 16.05 7.98
C GLY A 32 6.73 16.45 6.67
N MET A 33 6.42 15.50 5.78
CA MET A 33 5.91 15.78 4.42
C MET A 33 4.39 16.04 4.34
N GLY A 34 3.64 15.80 5.43
CA GLY A 34 2.18 15.95 5.46
C GLY A 34 1.38 14.75 4.94
N PHE A 35 2.05 13.72 4.41
CA PHE A 35 1.50 12.41 4.04
C PHE A 35 2.55 11.33 4.32
N SER A 36 2.14 10.05 4.35
CA SER A 36 3.05 8.91 4.35
C SER A 36 3.11 8.29 2.96
N PHE A 37 4.23 7.64 2.64
CA PHE A 37 4.42 6.99 1.34
C PHE A 37 5.03 5.60 1.50
N HIS A 38 4.43 4.62 0.85
CA HIS A 38 4.62 3.21 1.12
C HIS A 38 4.72 2.45 -0.21
N GLU A 39 5.63 1.48 -0.27
CA GLU A 39 5.54 0.39 -1.23
C GLU A 39 4.88 -0.79 -0.52
N THR A 40 3.73 -1.24 -1.02
CA THR A 40 2.98 -2.34 -0.41
C THR A 40 2.79 -3.46 -1.42
N ILE A 41 3.24 -4.66 -1.06
CA ILE A 41 3.10 -5.88 -1.84
C ILE A 41 1.96 -6.68 -1.22
N ILE A 42 0.89 -6.89 -1.99
CA ILE A 42 -0.22 -7.78 -1.61
C ILE A 42 0.11 -9.19 -2.08
N GLN A 43 -0.02 -10.17 -1.18
CA GLN A 43 0.29 -11.57 -1.49
C GLN A 43 -0.77 -12.15 -2.43
N SER A 44 -0.35 -13.04 -3.34
CA SER A 44 -1.26 -13.69 -4.27
C SER A 44 -2.34 -14.49 -3.53
N GLY A 45 -3.59 -14.31 -3.93
CA GLY A 45 -4.76 -14.93 -3.29
C GLY A 45 -5.15 -14.34 -1.93
N ALA A 46 -4.50 -13.26 -1.47
CA ALA A 46 -4.94 -12.57 -0.27
C ALA A 46 -6.29 -11.86 -0.50
N GLU A 47 -7.18 -11.98 0.46
CA GLU A 47 -8.44 -11.24 0.53
C GLU A 47 -8.40 -10.33 1.76
N ILE A 48 -8.58 -9.03 1.55
CA ILE A 48 -8.35 -7.99 2.57
C ILE A 48 -9.53 -7.03 2.58
N THR A 49 -10.25 -7.00 3.71
CA THR A 49 -11.29 -5.98 3.95
C THR A 49 -10.69 -4.80 4.71
N MET A 50 -10.78 -3.60 4.14
CA MET A 50 -10.16 -2.39 4.69
C MET A 50 -11.17 -1.27 4.85
N GLN A 51 -11.01 -0.48 5.91
CA GLN A 51 -11.74 0.77 6.12
C GLN A 51 -10.86 1.77 6.88
N TYR A 52 -10.51 2.88 6.23
CA TYR A 52 -9.74 3.96 6.84
C TYR A 52 -10.66 5.12 7.23
N LEU A 53 -11.16 5.13 8.46
CA LEU A 53 -12.11 6.17 8.93
C LEU A 53 -11.50 7.58 8.97
N ASN A 54 -10.17 7.67 9.15
CA ASN A 54 -9.47 8.93 9.44
C ASN A 54 -8.39 9.29 8.41
N HIS A 55 -8.23 8.48 7.36
CA HIS A 55 -7.21 8.70 6.34
C HIS A 55 -7.82 8.56 4.95
N LEU A 56 -7.33 9.38 4.03
CA LEU A 56 -7.53 9.19 2.60
C LEU A 56 -6.30 8.46 2.06
N GLU A 57 -6.52 7.52 1.15
CA GLU A 57 -5.46 6.71 0.54
C GLU A 57 -5.58 6.74 -0.98
N SER A 58 -4.44 6.80 -1.65
CA SER A 58 -4.31 6.67 -3.11
C SER A 58 -3.29 5.57 -3.36
N VAL A 59 -3.63 4.60 -4.23
CA VAL A 59 -2.81 3.41 -4.46
C VAL A 59 -2.58 3.24 -5.95
N LEU A 60 -1.35 3.46 -6.42
CA LEU A 60 -0.97 3.16 -7.80
C LEU A 60 -0.47 1.71 -7.89
N CYS A 61 -1.11 0.90 -8.71
CA CYS A 61 -0.61 -0.45 -9.01
C CYS A 61 0.61 -0.36 -9.94
N MET A 62 1.76 -0.85 -9.44
CA MET A 62 3.00 -0.89 -10.20
C MET A 62 3.15 -2.19 -10.99
N GLU A 63 2.77 -3.32 -10.38
CA GLU A 63 2.91 -4.67 -10.93
C GLU A 63 1.78 -5.58 -10.41
N GLY A 64 1.52 -6.69 -11.09
CA GLY A 64 0.51 -7.68 -10.71
C GLY A 64 -0.90 -7.34 -11.19
N GLU A 65 -1.86 -8.16 -10.78
CA GLU A 65 -3.29 -8.03 -11.11
C GLU A 65 -4.17 -8.44 -9.92
N GLY A 66 -5.40 -7.94 -9.90
CA GLY A 66 -6.37 -8.26 -8.86
C GLY A 66 -7.67 -7.48 -9.04
N GLU A 67 -8.45 -7.36 -7.97
CA GLU A 67 -9.67 -6.57 -7.96
C GLU A 67 -9.88 -5.88 -6.61
N VAL A 68 -10.62 -4.78 -6.64
CA VAL A 68 -11.12 -4.10 -5.44
C VAL A 68 -12.63 -3.98 -5.51
N GLY A 69 -13.29 -4.47 -4.46
CA GLY A 69 -14.72 -4.35 -4.27
C GLY A 69 -15.08 -3.20 -3.32
N THR A 70 -16.08 -2.40 -3.67
CA THR A 70 -16.65 -1.39 -2.77
C THR A 70 -17.86 -1.96 -2.04
N LEU A 71 -17.78 -2.08 -0.71
CA LEU A 71 -18.87 -2.67 0.09
C LEU A 71 -20.15 -1.81 0.10
N ALA A 72 -20.04 -0.51 -0.13
CA ALA A 72 -21.18 0.42 -0.08
C ALA A 72 -22.15 0.26 -1.27
N ASP A 73 -21.63 -0.03 -2.47
CA ASP A 73 -22.43 -0.14 -3.70
C ASP A 73 -22.19 -1.45 -4.48
N GLY A 74 -21.35 -2.35 -3.95
CA GLY A 74 -21.09 -3.68 -4.49
C GLY A 74 -20.30 -3.69 -5.81
N LYS A 75 -19.72 -2.56 -6.24
CA LYS A 75 -18.95 -2.51 -7.48
C LYS A 75 -17.61 -3.19 -7.32
N VAL A 76 -17.12 -3.74 -8.43
CA VAL A 76 -15.82 -4.38 -8.52
C VAL A 76 -15.01 -3.68 -9.62
N TYR A 77 -13.78 -3.33 -9.29
CA TYR A 77 -12.84 -2.70 -10.21
C TYR A 77 -11.60 -3.58 -10.34
N PHE A 78 -11.19 -3.86 -11.58
CA PHE A 78 -9.98 -4.64 -11.84
C PHE A 78 -8.73 -3.77 -11.72
N ILE A 79 -7.73 -4.33 -11.04
CA ILE A 79 -6.44 -3.72 -10.80
C ILE A 79 -5.43 -4.35 -11.75
N LYS A 80 -4.65 -3.48 -12.40
CA LYS A 80 -3.51 -3.82 -13.26
C LYS A 80 -2.51 -2.67 -13.21
N PRO A 81 -1.28 -2.84 -13.76
CA PRO A 81 -0.30 -1.77 -13.74
C PRO A 81 -0.85 -0.48 -14.36
N GLY A 82 -0.71 0.63 -13.64
CA GLY A 82 -1.25 1.95 -14.00
C GLY A 82 -2.66 2.26 -13.50
N THR A 83 -3.37 1.30 -12.89
CA THR A 83 -4.62 1.58 -12.16
C THR A 83 -4.32 2.37 -10.88
N VAL A 84 -5.16 3.36 -10.58
CA VAL A 84 -5.18 4.15 -9.33
C VAL A 84 -6.60 4.27 -8.80
#